data_AF-A0A1J0W3A4-F1
#
_entry.id   AF-A0A1J0W3A4-F1
#
_cell.length_a   1.000
_cell.length_b   1.000
_cell.length_c   1.000
_cell.angle_alpha   90.00
_cell.angle_beta   90.00
_cell.angle_gamma   90.00
#
_symmetry.space_group_name_H-M   'P 1'
#
loop_
_entity.id
_entity.type
_entity.pdbx_description
1 polymer ?
#
loop_
_entity_poly.entity_id
_entity_poly.type
_entity_poly.pdbx_seq_one_letter_code
_entity_poly.pdbx_strand_id
1 'polypeptide(L)'
;MLSVLAGELTVAEAARRAKVSEQSVGNWKRQFLEAGRAGLTAGKSGRSTREQQLEAEIADLTQALGEAHLAARVWKKSAEGRLGPSRTSR
;
A
#
# COMPACT_ATOMS: atom_id res chain seq x y z
N MET A 1 5.93 10.74 27.20
CA MET A 1 4.61 10.72 26.54
C MET A 1 3.81 9.48 26.90
N LEU A 2 4.31 8.27 26.59
CA LEU A 2 3.61 7.02 26.90
C LEU A 2 3.29 6.82 28.39
N SER A 3 4.24 7.11 29.29
CA SER A 3 3.97 7.07 30.75
C SER A 3 2.90 8.06 31.22
N VAL A 4 2.68 9.18 30.49
CA VAL A 4 1.58 10.12 30.79
C VAL A 4 0.22 9.57 30.35
N LEU A 5 0.21 8.78 29.27
CA LEU A 5 -0.98 8.09 28.79
C LEU A 5 -1.31 6.87 29.66
N ALA A 6 -0.27 6.16 30.13
CA ALA A 6 -0.38 5.03 31.06
C ALA A 6 -0.74 5.46 32.49
N GLY A 7 -0.68 6.77 32.81
CA GLY A 7 -0.98 7.30 34.14
C GLY A 7 0.18 7.17 35.15
N GLU A 8 1.31 6.63 34.74
CA GLU A 8 2.54 6.49 35.54
C GLU A 8 3.24 7.83 35.81
N LEU A 9 3.00 8.83 34.96
CA LEU A 9 3.56 10.17 35.08
C LEU A 9 2.47 11.22 34.87
N THR A 10 2.34 12.17 35.79
CA THR A 10 1.37 13.24 35.62
C THR A 10 1.79 14.23 34.52
N VAL A 11 0.82 14.99 33.99
CA VAL A 11 1.08 16.07 33.02
C VAL A 11 2.04 17.11 33.61
N ALA A 12 1.87 17.46 34.89
CA ALA A 12 2.70 18.40 35.61
C ALA A 12 4.15 17.93 35.76
N GLU A 13 4.36 16.66 36.11
CA GLU A 13 5.70 16.09 36.23
C GLU A 13 6.39 15.99 34.87
N ALA A 14 5.64 15.61 33.82
CA ALA A 14 6.16 15.56 32.46
C ALA A 14 6.57 16.95 31.96
N ALA A 15 5.76 17.97 32.23
CA ALA A 15 6.05 19.36 31.88
C ALA A 15 7.33 19.86 32.55
N ARG A 16 7.49 19.61 33.86
CA ARG A 16 8.72 19.96 34.60
C ARG A 16 9.96 19.27 34.04
N ARG A 17 9.90 17.95 33.79
CA ARG A 17 11.03 17.18 33.25
C ARG A 17 11.43 17.66 31.85
N ALA A 18 10.45 17.97 31.02
CA ALA A 18 10.66 18.42 29.64
C ALA A 18 10.89 19.93 29.51
N LYS A 19 10.82 20.71 30.61
CA LYS A 19 10.95 22.17 30.63
C LYS A 19 9.96 22.88 29.67
N VAL A 20 8.74 22.38 29.60
CA VAL A 20 7.64 22.95 28.81
C VAL A 20 6.44 23.24 29.70
N SER A 21 5.44 23.95 29.18
CA SER A 21 4.21 24.19 29.92
C SER A 21 3.35 22.92 30.01
N GLU A 22 2.55 22.81 31.08
CA GLU A 22 1.54 21.75 31.22
C GLU A 22 0.52 21.77 30.07
N GLN A 23 0.22 22.96 29.55
CA GLN A 23 -0.64 23.14 28.39
C GLN A 23 -0.08 22.45 27.14
N SER A 24 1.24 22.55 26.88
CA SER A 24 1.86 21.86 25.75
C SER A 24 1.75 20.34 25.88
N VAL A 25 2.00 19.80 27.07
CA VAL A 25 1.86 18.36 27.33
C VAL A 25 0.40 17.91 27.21
N GLY A 26 -0.55 18.71 27.72
CA GLY A 26 -1.99 18.47 27.56
C GLY A 26 -2.43 18.48 26.10
N ASN A 27 -1.87 19.39 25.28
CA ASN A 27 -2.12 19.45 23.85
C ASN A 27 -1.60 18.22 23.12
N TRP A 28 -0.37 17.79 23.40
CA TRP A 28 0.16 16.55 22.83
C TRP A 28 -0.68 15.34 23.23
N LYS A 29 -1.14 15.26 24.49
CA LYS A 29 -1.98 14.15 24.97
C LYS A 29 -3.26 14.06 24.16
N ARG A 30 -3.93 15.20 23.95
CA ARG A 30 -5.14 15.28 23.12
C ARG A 30 -4.87 14.88 21.68
N GLN A 31 -3.85 15.46 21.04
CA GLN A 31 -3.49 15.16 19.65
C GLN A 31 -3.18 13.68 19.45
N PHE A 32 -2.44 13.06 20.37
CA PHE A 32 -2.12 11.63 20.29
C PHE A 32 -3.38 10.77 20.37
N LEU A 33 -4.30 11.07 21.29
CA LEU A 33 -5.55 10.30 21.44
C LEU A 33 -6.47 10.48 20.22
N GLU A 34 -6.60 11.69 19.71
CA GLU A 34 -7.40 11.98 18.50
C GLU A 34 -6.82 11.28 17.26
N ALA A 35 -5.50 11.39 17.05
CA ALA A 35 -4.83 10.69 15.96
C ALA A 35 -4.92 9.16 16.11
N GLY A 36 -4.79 8.64 17.32
CA GLY A 36 -4.95 7.21 17.61
C GLY A 36 -6.37 6.70 17.32
N ARG A 37 -7.40 7.46 17.73
CA ARG A 37 -8.80 7.15 17.40
C ARG A 37 -9.03 7.18 15.89
N ALA A 38 -8.56 8.22 15.22
CA ALA A 38 -8.65 8.36 13.77
C ALA A 38 -7.96 7.19 13.04
N GLY A 39 -6.78 6.78 13.52
CA GLY A 39 -6.05 5.62 13.01
C GLY A 39 -6.78 4.31 13.22
N LEU A 40 -7.43 4.10 14.37
CA LEU A 40 -8.23 2.90 14.63
C LEU A 40 -9.53 2.86 13.81
N THR A 41 -10.15 4.02 13.54
CA THR A 41 -11.30 4.09 12.63
C THR A 41 -10.88 3.90 11.18
N ALA A 42 -9.75 4.47 10.76
CA ALA A 42 -9.19 4.30 9.42
C ALA A 42 -8.62 2.89 9.19
N GLY A 43 -8.07 2.24 10.22
CA GLY A 43 -7.65 0.84 10.15
C GLY A 43 -8.82 -0.14 10.08
N LYS A 44 -10.04 0.31 10.41
CA LYS A 44 -11.29 -0.44 10.17
C LYS A 44 -11.90 -0.16 8.80
N SER A 45 -11.59 0.97 8.16
CA SER A 45 -11.87 1.13 6.74
C SER A 45 -10.90 0.25 5.97
N GLY A 46 -11.42 -0.73 5.24
CA GLY A 46 -10.60 -1.65 4.42
C GLY A 46 -9.68 -0.93 3.44
N ARG A 47 -8.87 -1.72 2.73
CA ARG A 47 -7.83 -1.32 1.75
C ARG A 47 -7.93 0.12 1.28
N SER A 48 -6.84 0.86 1.41
CA SER A 48 -6.79 2.25 0.99
C SER A 48 -7.25 2.40 -0.46
N THR A 49 -7.83 3.54 -0.82
CA THR A 49 -8.25 3.83 -2.21
C THR A 49 -7.12 3.56 -3.22
N ARG A 50 -5.87 3.80 -2.81
CA ARG A 50 -4.68 3.52 -3.62
C ARG A 50 -4.45 2.02 -3.81
N GLU A 51 -4.61 1.22 -2.77
CA GLU A 51 -4.47 -0.24 -2.87
C GLU A 51 -5.55 -0.84 -3.80
N GLN A 52 -6.79 -0.35 -3.74
CA GLN A 52 -7.86 -0.82 -4.63
C GLN A 52 -7.58 -0.45 -6.10
N GLN A 53 -7.08 0.76 -6.34
CA GLN A 53 -6.66 1.19 -7.69
C GLN A 53 -5.53 0.31 -8.23
N LEU A 54 -4.53 0.01 -7.39
CA LEU A 54 -3.42 -0.85 -7.79
C LEU A 54 -3.88 -2.28 -8.11
N GLU A 55 -4.89 -2.81 -7.40
CA GLU A 55 -5.44 -4.12 -7.74
C GLU A 55 -6.17 -4.16 -9.07
N ALA A 56 -6.97 -3.12 -9.35
CA ALA A 56 -7.64 -2.99 -10.64
C ALA A 56 -6.60 -2.93 -11.77
N GLU A 57 -5.55 -2.12 -11.59
CA GLU A 57 -4.45 -2.01 -12.55
C GLU A 57 -3.71 -3.33 -12.74
N ILE A 58 -3.42 -4.07 -11.67
CA ILE A 58 -2.81 -5.41 -11.76
C ILE A 58 -3.71 -6.37 -12.54
N ALA A 59 -5.02 -6.35 -12.31
CA ALA A 59 -5.96 -7.21 -13.02
C ALA A 59 -5.99 -6.90 -14.52
N ASP A 60 -6.09 -5.62 -14.89
CA ASP A 60 -6.10 -5.15 -16.27
C ASP A 60 -4.79 -5.52 -17.00
N LEU A 61 -3.64 -5.25 -16.36
CA LEU A 61 -2.33 -5.60 -16.91
C LEU A 61 -2.15 -7.11 -17.09
N THR A 62 -2.66 -7.91 -16.14
CA THR A 62 -2.58 -9.37 -16.22
C THR A 62 -3.39 -9.90 -17.41
N GLN A 63 -4.58 -9.35 -17.65
CA GLN A 63 -5.39 -9.72 -18.80
C GLN A 63 -4.69 -9.34 -20.11
N ALA A 64 -4.24 -8.09 -20.25
CA ALA A 64 -3.56 -7.61 -21.45
C ALA A 64 -2.29 -8.44 -21.78
N LEU A 65 -1.53 -8.83 -20.74
CA LEU A 65 -0.37 -9.69 -20.91
C LEU A 65 -0.75 -11.08 -21.42
N GLY A 66 -1.84 -11.66 -20.92
CA GLY A 66 -2.38 -12.93 -21.39
C GLY A 66 -2.78 -12.88 -22.87
N GLU A 67 -3.50 -11.84 -23.27
CA GLU A 67 -3.92 -11.63 -24.67
C GLU A 67 -2.71 -11.46 -25.60
N ALA A 68 -1.72 -10.65 -25.21
CA ALA A 68 -0.50 -10.46 -25.96
C ALA A 68 0.29 -11.78 -26.12
N HIS A 69 0.36 -12.59 -25.07
CA HIS A 69 1.02 -13.89 -25.11
C HIS A 69 0.34 -14.86 -26.09
N LEU A 70 -1.00 -14.89 -26.10
CA LEU A 70 -1.76 -15.68 -27.05
C LEU A 70 -1.55 -15.22 -28.49
N ALA A 71 -1.59 -13.91 -28.73
CA ALA A 71 -1.32 -13.33 -30.04
C ALA A 71 0.08 -13.74 -30.53
N ALA A 72 1.12 -13.55 -29.71
CA ALA A 72 2.49 -13.93 -30.06
C ALA A 72 2.62 -15.42 -30.43
N ARG A 73 1.93 -16.30 -29.70
CA ARG A 73 1.91 -17.75 -29.98
C ARG A 73 1.23 -18.08 -31.30
N VAL A 74 0.10 -17.43 -31.60
CA VAL A 74 -0.62 -17.62 -32.88
C VAL A 74 0.24 -17.15 -34.05
N TRP A 75 0.86 -15.97 -33.93
CA TRP A 75 1.77 -15.43 -34.95
C TRP A 75 2.94 -16.37 -35.23
N LYS A 76 3.59 -16.89 -34.18
CA LYS A 76 4.69 -17.86 -34.33
C LYS A 76 4.23 -19.12 -35.07
N LYS A 77 3.13 -19.73 -34.65
CA LYS A 77 2.58 -20.95 -35.28
C LYS A 77 2.18 -20.71 -36.75
N SER A 78 1.61 -19.55 -37.05
CA SER A 78 1.23 -19.17 -38.41
C SER A 78 2.45 -18.93 -39.31
N ALA A 79 3.52 -18.33 -38.77
CA ALA A 79 4.79 -18.17 -39.48
C ALA A 79 5.44 -19.53 -39.81
N GLU A 80 5.46 -20.46 -38.87
CA GLU A 80 5.96 -21.83 -39.07
C GLU A 80 5.17 -22.58 -40.15
N GLY A 81 3.84 -22.40 -40.21
CA GLY A 81 3.00 -23.03 -41.25
C GLY A 81 3.18 -22.45 -42.66
N ARG A 82 3.67 -21.22 -42.80
CA ARG A 82 3.95 -20.58 -44.10
C ARG A 82 5.35 -20.91 -44.64
N LEU A 83 6.27 -21.33 -43.77
CA LEU A 83 7.58 -21.84 -44.13
C LEU A 83 7.47 -23.37 -44.31
N GLY A 84 6.91 -23.82 -45.44
CA GLY A 84 6.88 -25.25 -45.77
C GLY A 84 8.28 -25.91 -45.67
N PRO A 85 8.39 -27.24 -45.49
CA PRO A 85 9.65 -27.91 -45.18
C PRO A 85 10.77 -27.45 -46.11
N SER A 86 11.85 -26.92 -45.52
CA SER A 86 12.98 -26.35 -46.23
C SER A 86 13.46 -27.32 -47.31
N ARG A 87 13.36 -26.93 -48.59
CA ARG A 87 14.04 -27.65 -49.68
C ARG A 87 15.54 -27.53 -49.43
N THR A 88 16.11 -28.51 -48.75
CA THR A 88 17.56 -28.73 -48.78
C THR A 88 17.89 -29.17 -50.21
N SER A 89 18.67 -28.35 -50.91
CA SER A 89 19.13 -28.65 -52.27
C SER A 89 19.93 -29.95 -52.29
N ARG A 90 19.68 -30.77 -53.31
CA ARG A 90 20.50 -31.92 -53.69
C ARG A 90 21.68 -31.46 -54.53
#